data_AF-A0A127SFC9-F1
#
_entry.id   AF-A0A127SFC9-F1
#
_cell.length_a   1.000
_cell.length_b   1.000
_cell.length_c   1.000
_cell.angle_alpha   90.00
_cell.angle_beta   90.00
_cell.angle_gamma   90.00
#
_symmetry.space_group_name_H-M   'P 1'
#
loop_
_entity.id
_entity.type
_entity.pdbx_description
1 polymer ?
#
loop_
_entity_poly.entity_id
_entity_poly.type
_entity_poly.pdbx_seq_one_letter_code
_entity_poly.pdbx_strand_id
1 'polypeptide(L)'
;VDFTVLNPDTYNVAKAQGTAAFPISGISKIDNRDGGTTFNGEVRAVADGFKPSDGQQIKISLVLRNAQNAIIYGDIAFVDWPGNGRSTPFSITVYDLPKYVSYDLYAQIW
;
A
#
# COMPACT_ATOMS: atom_id res chain seq x y z
N VAL A 1 -1.35 36.44 27.03
CA VAL A 1 -2.01 36.28 25.72
C VAL A 1 -3.22 35.42 25.97
N ASP A 2 -4.41 35.95 25.70
CA ASP A 2 -5.65 35.19 25.83
C ASP A 2 -6.00 34.55 24.49
N PHE A 3 -6.34 33.25 24.53
CA PHE A 3 -6.81 32.52 23.37
C PHE A 3 -8.33 32.36 23.46
N THR A 4 -9.03 32.58 22.34
CA THR A 4 -10.46 32.32 22.22
C THR A 4 -10.68 31.17 21.26
N VAL A 5 -11.49 30.19 21.67
CA VAL A 5 -11.88 29.06 20.83
C VAL A 5 -12.96 29.53 19.87
N LEU A 6 -12.71 29.38 18.56
CA LEU A 6 -13.71 29.57 17.52
C LEU A 6 -14.28 28.21 17.10
N ASN A 7 -15.60 28.12 16.99
CA ASN A 7 -16.23 26.94 16.41
C ASN A 7 -16.04 26.98 14.88
N PRO A 8 -15.64 25.87 14.24
CA PRO A 8 -15.50 25.81 12.79
C PRO A 8 -16.87 25.97 12.11
N ASP A 9 -16.95 26.83 11.11
CA ASP A 9 -18.12 26.86 10.22
C ASP A 9 -18.32 25.51 9.50
N THR A 10 -19.53 25.23 9.06
CA THR A 10 -19.90 23.94 8.43
C THR A 10 -19.08 23.61 7.17
N TYR A 11 -18.59 24.62 6.43
CA TYR A 11 -17.70 24.41 5.29
C TYR A 11 -16.26 24.03 5.69
N ASN A 12 -15.87 24.27 6.95
CA ASN A 12 -14.59 23.83 7.50
C ASN A 12 -14.64 22.37 8.00
N VAL A 13 -15.82 21.73 7.96
CA VAL A 13 -16.04 20.37 8.47
C VAL A 13 -16.49 19.46 7.33
N ALA A 14 -15.65 18.49 6.98
CA ALA A 14 -16.05 17.39 6.11
C ALA A 14 -16.50 16.19 6.96
N LYS A 15 -17.54 15.49 6.51
CA LYS A 15 -17.88 14.19 7.09
C LYS A 15 -16.70 13.25 6.81
N ALA A 16 -16.23 12.53 7.83
CA ALA A 16 -15.21 11.50 7.64
C ALA A 16 -15.68 10.55 6.53
N GLN A 17 -14.88 10.45 5.46
CA GLN A 17 -14.99 9.33 4.55
C GLN A 17 -14.64 8.09 5.36
N GLY A 18 -15.40 7.02 5.22
CA GLY A 18 -15.20 5.82 6.03
C GLY A 18 -13.80 5.22 5.86
N THR A 19 -13.55 4.07 6.45
CA THR A 19 -12.21 3.47 6.43
C THR A 19 -12.04 2.49 5.28
N ALA A 20 -10.81 2.34 4.79
CA ALA A 20 -10.41 1.29 3.87
C ALA A 20 -9.16 0.59 4.40
N ALA A 21 -9.13 -0.73 4.27
CA ALA A 21 -8.01 -1.59 4.59
C ALA A 21 -7.66 -2.47 3.38
N PHE A 22 -6.37 -2.77 3.24
CA PHE A 22 -5.84 -3.48 2.09
C PHE A 22 -5.02 -4.70 2.53
N PRO A 23 -5.66 -5.75 3.08
CA PRO A 23 -4.94 -6.96 3.43
C PRO A 23 -4.30 -7.59 2.19
N ILE A 24 -3.03 -7.98 2.34
CA ILE A 24 -2.25 -8.69 1.33
C ILE A 24 -2.23 -10.18 1.68
N SER A 25 -2.42 -11.02 0.68
CA SER A 25 -2.36 -12.49 0.79
C SER A 25 -1.65 -13.11 -0.41
N GLY A 26 -1.43 -14.42 -0.37
CA GLY A 26 -0.86 -15.16 -1.52
C GLY A 26 0.56 -14.72 -1.88
N ILE A 27 1.33 -14.22 -0.91
CA ILE A 27 2.66 -13.66 -1.17
C ILE A 27 3.60 -14.76 -1.65
N SER A 28 4.30 -14.49 -2.75
CA SER A 28 5.37 -15.34 -3.26
C SER A 28 6.54 -14.51 -3.78
N LYS A 29 7.72 -15.14 -3.79
CA LYS A 29 8.94 -14.57 -4.34
C LYS A 29 9.52 -15.54 -5.36
N ILE A 30 9.85 -15.03 -6.54
CA ILE A 30 10.40 -15.83 -7.64
C ILE A 30 11.69 -15.16 -8.13
N ASP A 31 12.76 -15.93 -8.25
CA ASP A 31 13.97 -15.49 -8.94
C ASP A 31 13.81 -15.81 -10.43
N ASN A 32 13.88 -14.78 -11.26
CA ASN A 32 13.58 -14.87 -12.69
C ASN A 32 14.82 -15.24 -13.50
N ARG A 33 14.61 -15.81 -14.68
CA ARG A 33 15.72 -16.20 -15.59
C ARG A 33 16.47 -15.01 -16.20
N ASP A 34 15.85 -13.83 -16.19
CA ASP A 34 16.43 -12.57 -16.68
C ASP A 34 17.27 -11.84 -15.62
N GLY A 35 17.46 -12.44 -14.45
CA GLY A 35 18.26 -11.88 -13.36
C GLY A 35 17.48 -10.96 -12.41
N GLY A 36 16.18 -10.76 -12.66
CA GLY A 36 15.30 -10.06 -11.71
C GLY A 36 14.79 -11.00 -10.60
N THR A 37 14.25 -10.41 -9.54
CA THR A 37 13.42 -11.11 -8.55
C THR A 37 12.06 -10.45 -8.51
N THR A 38 11.00 -11.24 -8.66
CA THR A 38 9.62 -10.76 -8.59
C THR A 38 8.98 -11.11 -7.25
N PHE A 39 8.42 -10.10 -6.59
CA PHE A 39 7.56 -10.22 -5.42
C PHE A 39 6.11 -10.10 -5.86
N ASN A 40 5.34 -11.17 -5.64
CA ASN A 40 3.93 -11.24 -6.03
C ASN A 40 3.03 -11.30 -4.80
N GLY A 41 1.77 -10.93 -5.00
CA GLY A 41 0.71 -11.20 -4.06
C GLY A 41 -0.64 -10.76 -4.61
N GLU A 42 -1.65 -10.88 -3.75
CA GLU A 42 -2.97 -10.34 -4.01
C GLU A 42 -3.30 -9.31 -2.95
N VAL A 43 -3.85 -8.18 -3.36
CA VAL A 43 -4.39 -7.17 -2.44
C VAL A 43 -5.91 -7.18 -2.53
N ARG A 44 -6.56 -7.22 -1.37
CA ARG A 44 -8.02 -7.14 -1.25
C ARG A 44 -8.43 -5.77 -0.77
N ALA A 45 -9.46 -5.17 -1.36
CA ALA A 45 -10.04 -3.93 -0.84
C ALA A 45 -11.15 -4.26 0.18
N VAL A 46 -11.03 -3.74 1.39
CA VAL A 46 -12.06 -3.82 2.44
C VAL A 46 -12.41 -2.40 2.87
N ALA A 47 -13.61 -1.95 2.51
CA ALA A 47 -14.10 -0.61 2.83
C ALA A 47 -15.31 -0.68 3.76
N ASP A 48 -15.30 0.17 4.78
CA ASP A 48 -16.45 0.48 5.64
C ASP A 48 -16.79 1.96 5.48
N GLY A 49 -17.80 2.26 4.67
CA GLY A 49 -18.23 3.64 4.38
C GLY A 49 -17.26 4.47 3.52
N PHE A 50 -16.07 3.97 3.21
CA PHE A 50 -15.14 4.59 2.25
C PHE A 50 -15.67 4.46 0.83
N LYS A 51 -15.62 5.55 0.06
CA LYS A 51 -15.99 5.58 -1.36
C LYS A 51 -14.77 6.05 -2.15
N PRO A 52 -14.15 5.18 -2.96
CA PRO A 52 -13.02 5.57 -3.80
C PRO A 52 -13.47 6.62 -4.83
N SER A 53 -12.58 7.55 -5.17
CA SER A 53 -12.76 8.44 -6.32
C SER A 53 -12.59 7.67 -7.63
N ASP A 54 -13.02 8.27 -8.75
CA ASP A 54 -12.74 7.71 -10.06
C ASP A 54 -11.22 7.68 -10.31
N GLY A 55 -10.72 6.54 -10.78
CA GLY A 55 -9.28 6.31 -10.98
C GLY A 55 -8.48 6.07 -9.70
N GLN A 56 -9.16 5.87 -8.56
CA GLN A 56 -8.50 5.54 -7.29
C GLN A 56 -7.67 4.26 -7.41
N GLN A 57 -6.40 4.34 -7.01
CA GLN A 57 -5.48 3.20 -7.01
C GLN A 57 -5.09 2.80 -5.58
N ILE A 58 -4.56 1.59 -5.48
CA ILE A 58 -3.90 1.06 -4.29
C ILE A 58 -2.41 1.01 -4.59
N LYS A 59 -1.61 1.70 -3.79
CA LYS A 59 -0.16 1.63 -3.83
C LYS A 59 0.32 0.46 -2.99
N ILE A 60 1.09 -0.42 -3.61
CA ILE A 60 1.83 -1.50 -2.94
C ILE A 60 3.27 -1.03 -2.75
N SER A 61 3.80 -1.17 -1.54
CA SER A 61 5.18 -0.83 -1.19
C SER A 61 5.93 -2.08 -0.74
N LEU A 62 7.03 -2.38 -1.42
CA LEU A 62 8.02 -3.37 -1.00
C LEU A 62 9.07 -2.68 -0.13
N VAL A 63 9.42 -3.30 0.99
CA VAL A 63 10.49 -2.83 1.88
C VAL A 63 11.44 -3.98 2.17
N LEU A 64 12.73 -3.80 1.87
CA LEU A 64 13.75 -4.80 2.18
C LEU A 64 14.57 -4.36 3.39
N ARG A 65 14.90 -5.32 4.26
CA ARG A 65 15.65 -5.06 5.48
C ARG A 65 16.89 -5.95 5.60
N ASN A 66 17.94 -5.40 6.19
CA ASN A 66 19.15 -6.15 6.53
C ASN A 66 19.02 -6.83 7.91
N ALA A 67 20.07 -7.55 8.32
CA ALA A 67 20.11 -8.26 9.61
C ALA A 67 19.98 -7.35 10.85
N GLN A 68 20.29 -6.06 10.71
CA GLN A 68 20.11 -5.05 11.76
C GLN A 68 18.71 -4.43 11.72
N ASN A 69 17.78 -4.99 10.94
CA ASN A 69 16.42 -4.51 10.74
C ASN A 69 16.33 -3.11 10.07
N ALA A 70 17.44 -2.59 9.55
CA ALA A 70 17.47 -1.33 8.82
C ALA A 70 16.83 -1.51 7.44
N ILE A 71 16.02 -0.55 7.01
CA ILE A 71 15.51 -0.49 5.64
C ILE A 71 16.68 -0.17 4.72
N ILE A 72 16.92 -1.05 3.74
CA ILE A 72 18.04 -0.91 2.79
C ILE A 72 17.58 -0.67 1.36
N TYR A 73 16.30 -0.92 1.07
CA TYR A 73 15.71 -0.72 -0.24
C TYR A 73 14.19 -0.66 -0.13
N GLY A 74 13.55 0.02 -1.08
CA GLY A 74 12.11 -0.05 -1.28
C GLY A 74 11.74 0.22 -2.73
N ASP A 75 10.59 -0.31 -3.13
CA ASP A 75 10.01 -0.11 -4.46
C ASP A 75 8.49 -0.12 -4.35
N ILE A 76 7.80 0.35 -5.40
CA ILE A 76 6.34 0.50 -5.40
C ILE A 76 5.71 -0.02 -6.68
N ALA A 77 4.47 -0.48 -6.56
CA ALA A 77 3.57 -0.72 -7.67
C ALA A 77 2.19 -0.13 -7.38
N PHE A 78 1.41 0.05 -8.43
CA PHE A 78 0.03 0.50 -8.32
C PHE A 78 -0.89 -0.52 -8.96
N VAL A 79 -2.03 -0.74 -8.33
CA VAL A 79 -3.13 -1.51 -8.90
C VAL A 79 -4.42 -0.72 -8.75
N ASP A 80 -5.30 -0.85 -9.73
CA ASP A 80 -6.61 -0.19 -9.67
C ASP A 80 -7.44 -0.77 -8.53
N TRP A 81 -8.32 0.07 -7.96
CA TRP A 81 -9.25 -0.38 -6.93
C TRP A 81 -10.14 -1.54 -7.46
N PRO A 82 -10.03 -2.76 -6.91
CA PRO A 82 -10.75 -3.91 -7.46
C PRO A 82 -12.25 -3.86 -7.17
N GLY A 83 -12.73 -2.99 -6.29
CA GLY A 83 -14.08 -3.01 -5.75
C GLY A 83 -14.10 -3.60 -4.32
N ASN A 84 -15.01 -3.11 -3.48
CA ASN A 84 -15.08 -3.56 -2.08
C ASN A 84 -15.32 -5.08 -2.00
N GLY A 85 -14.56 -5.76 -1.15
CA GLY A 85 -14.59 -7.20 -0.96
C GLY A 85 -13.86 -8.01 -2.02
N ARG A 86 -13.36 -7.39 -3.10
CA ARG A 86 -12.66 -8.05 -4.22
C ARG A 86 -11.14 -7.91 -4.09
N SER A 87 -10.43 -8.84 -4.73
CA SER A 87 -8.97 -8.87 -4.79
C SER A 87 -8.47 -8.58 -6.19
N THR A 88 -7.25 -8.06 -6.29
CA THR A 88 -6.49 -7.93 -7.54
C THR A 88 -5.03 -8.35 -7.31
N PRO A 89 -4.40 -9.04 -8.26
CA PRO A 89 -2.99 -9.40 -8.15
C PRO A 89 -2.08 -8.18 -8.33
N PHE A 90 -0.89 -8.23 -7.73
CA PHE A 90 0.21 -7.30 -8.00
C PHE A 90 1.53 -8.05 -8.16
N SER A 91 2.47 -7.42 -8.86
CA SER A 91 3.84 -7.89 -9.01
C SER A 91 4.80 -6.70 -8.96
N ILE A 92 5.90 -6.84 -8.22
CA ILE A 92 7.02 -5.90 -8.19
C ILE A 92 8.27 -6.67 -8.58
N THR A 93 8.87 -6.33 -9.73
CA THR A 93 10.10 -6.97 -10.20
C THR A 93 11.27 -6.04 -10.01
N VAL A 94 12.27 -6.48 -9.25
CA VAL A 94 13.47 -5.70 -8.94
C VAL A 94 14.69 -6.41 -9.49
N TYR A 95 15.58 -5.65 -10.11
CA TYR A 95 16.88 -6.10 -10.56
C TYR A 95 17.97 -5.60 -9.60
N ASP A 96 19.11 -6.30 -9.57
CA ASP A 96 20.28 -5.91 -8.77
C ASP A 96 19.97 -5.69 -7.27
N LEU A 97 19.19 -6.60 -6.69
CA LEU A 97 18.76 -6.51 -5.30
C LEU A 97 19.95 -6.43 -4.31
N PRO A 98 19.95 -5.48 -3.37
CA PRO A 98 20.95 -5.48 -2.31
C PRO A 98 20.74 -6.71 -1.41
N LYS A 99 21.81 -7.18 -0.77
CA LYS A 99 21.71 -8.31 0.17
C LYS A 99 20.79 -7.95 1.35
N TYR A 100 19.63 -8.60 1.41
CA TYR A 100 18.61 -8.44 2.46
C TYR A 100 18.36 -9.77 3.18
N VAL A 101 17.69 -9.72 4.34
CA VAL A 101 17.32 -10.91 5.12
C VAL A 101 15.81 -11.08 5.26
N SER A 102 15.05 -9.99 5.14
CA SER A 102 13.59 -10.01 5.16
C SER A 102 13.02 -8.94 4.23
N TYR A 103 11.77 -9.15 3.84
CA TYR A 103 10.99 -8.18 3.09
C TYR A 103 9.59 -8.07 3.68
N ASP A 104 9.03 -6.87 3.60
CA ASP A 104 7.65 -6.56 3.98
C ASP A 104 6.92 -5.98 2.77
N LEU A 105 5.62 -6.25 2.68
CA LEU A 105 4.72 -5.67 1.68
C LEU A 105 3.60 -4.91 2.39
N TYR A 106 3.38 -3.67 1.99
CA TYR A 106 2.32 -2.82 2.52
C TYR A 106 1.43 -2.32 1.40
N ALA A 107 0.14 -2.17 1.67
CA ALA A 107 -0.82 -1.61 0.74
C ALA A 107 -1.56 -0.43 1.38
N GLN A 108 -1.71 0.65 0.61
CA GLN A 108 -2.42 1.85 1.04
C GLN A 108 -3.13 2.51 -0.14
N ILE A 109 -4.11 3.35 0.18
CA ILE A 109 -4.80 4.19 -0.81
C ILE A 109 -3.82 5.19 -1.44
N TRP A 110 -3.97 5.49 -2.73
CA TRP A 110 -3.14 6.46 -3.46
C TRP A 110 -3.95 7.62 -4.02
#